data_AF-A0A935CQF2-F1
#
_entry.id   AF-A0A935CQF2-F1
#
_cell.length_a   1.000
_cell.length_b   1.000
_cell.length_c   1.000
_cell.angle_alpha   90.00
_cell.angle_beta   90.00
_cell.angle_gamma   90.00
#
_symmetry.space_group_name_H-M   'P 1'
#
loop_
_entity.id
_entity.type
_entity.pdbx_description
1 polymer ?
#
loop_
_entity_poly.entity_id
_entity_poly.type
_entity_poly.pdbx_seq_one_letter_code
_entity_poly.pdbx_strand_id
1 'polypeptide(L)'
;MISLEQEVKAYFRSQNMAFEDNCRSFSRLDFAFGNRQQGRRFFFDAKEKRQPLNMQNWPISTVPQEHLFVLDDLAARKVLAYAPQSGLVIRDNLRQSYHLLTVVDLFLMPKQRVNRPIENEVQVMKGKWLLDLRSSFTSAGLDGIVARVNTYLDQHDAIFFKQLACYGHYAGEEVHDQGTIRRPGHWEIDISATR
;
A
#
# COMPACT_ATOMS: atom_id res chain seq x y z
N MET A 1 -9.26 -23.33 2.17
CA MET A 1 -8.50 -22.30 1.43
C MET A 1 -7.18 -22.08 2.14
N ILE A 2 -6.05 -22.17 1.44
CA ILE A 2 -4.73 -21.89 2.05
C ILE A 2 -4.59 -20.39 2.37
N SER A 3 -3.74 -20.02 3.34
CA SER A 3 -3.47 -18.60 3.63
C SER A 3 -2.76 -17.91 2.47
N LEU A 4 -2.87 -16.58 2.39
CA LEU A 4 -2.18 -15.80 1.37
C LEU A 4 -0.66 -16.00 1.45
N GLU A 5 -0.10 -16.10 2.66
CA GLU A 5 1.33 -16.39 2.84
C GLU A 5 1.77 -17.69 2.16
N GLN A 6 1.00 -18.76 2.30
CA GLN A 6 1.32 -20.05 1.67
C GLN A 6 1.14 -19.99 0.16
N GLU A 7 0.13 -19.25 -0.29
CA GLU A 7 -0.11 -19.01 -1.71
C GLU A 7 1.03 -18.24 -2.37
N VAL A 8 1.52 -17.16 -1.74
CA VAL A 8 2.68 -16.40 -2.19
C VAL A 8 3.93 -17.28 -2.30
N LYS A 9 4.18 -18.12 -1.29
CA LYS A 9 5.30 -19.08 -1.31
C LYS A 9 5.16 -20.08 -2.46
N ALA A 10 3.95 -20.62 -2.66
CA ALA A 10 3.67 -21.55 -3.74
C ALA A 10 3.85 -20.89 -5.12
N TYR A 11 3.37 -19.65 -5.28
CA TYR A 11 3.54 -18.87 -6.50
C TYR A 11 5.01 -18.65 -6.83
N PHE A 12 5.80 -18.08 -5.91
CA PHE A 12 7.21 -17.81 -6.22
C PHE A 12 8.01 -19.09 -6.51
N ARG A 13 7.72 -20.19 -5.80
CA ARG A 13 8.32 -21.50 -6.09
C ARG A 13 7.93 -22.03 -7.47
N SER A 14 6.66 -21.90 -7.87
CA SER A 14 6.21 -22.38 -9.18
C SER A 14 6.80 -21.56 -10.34
N GLN A 15 7.07 -20.27 -10.10
CA GLN A 15 7.74 -19.39 -11.06
C GLN A 15 9.28 -19.49 -11.03
N ASN A 16 9.86 -20.37 -10.19
CA ASN A 16 11.30 -20.45 -9.93
C ASN A 16 11.92 -19.08 -9.59
N MET A 17 11.18 -18.24 -8.87
CA MET A 17 11.60 -16.91 -8.45
C MET A 17 12.17 -16.96 -7.04
N ALA A 18 13.37 -16.40 -6.86
CA ALA A 18 13.96 -16.23 -5.54
C ALA A 18 13.19 -15.18 -4.73
N PHE A 19 12.92 -15.50 -3.46
CA PHE A 19 12.25 -14.61 -2.52
C PHE A 19 12.76 -14.85 -1.09
N GLU A 20 12.58 -13.85 -0.23
CA GLU A 20 12.81 -13.98 1.21
C GLU A 20 11.47 -14.15 1.94
N ASP A 21 11.42 -15.11 2.86
CA ASP A 21 10.27 -15.39 3.73
C ASP A 21 10.59 -14.93 5.16
N ASN A 22 9.93 -13.85 5.58
CA ASN A 22 10.07 -13.26 6.91
C ASN A 22 8.75 -13.27 7.68
N CYS A 23 7.78 -14.12 7.34
CA CYS A 23 6.45 -14.14 7.98
C CYS A 23 6.50 -14.34 9.51
N ARG A 24 7.63 -14.85 10.05
CA ARG A 24 7.86 -15.02 11.49
C ARG A 24 8.53 -13.82 12.16
N SER A 25 8.86 -12.77 11.41
CA SER A 25 9.60 -11.61 11.92
C SER A 25 8.65 -10.47 12.31
N PHE A 26 8.81 -9.98 13.54
CA PHE A 26 8.09 -8.80 14.00
C PHE A 26 8.63 -7.49 13.40
N SER A 27 9.91 -7.46 12.99
CA SER A 27 10.60 -6.25 12.51
C SER A 27 10.78 -6.17 10.99
N ARG A 28 10.57 -7.26 10.26
CA ARG A 28 10.75 -7.33 8.79
C ARG A 28 9.45 -7.59 8.06
N LEU A 29 9.25 -6.94 6.92
CA LEU A 29 8.09 -7.20 6.06
C LEU A 29 8.06 -8.66 5.60
N ASP A 30 6.87 -9.23 5.51
CA ASP A 30 6.63 -10.67 5.33
C ASP A 30 7.42 -11.27 4.17
N PHE A 31 7.54 -10.54 3.06
CA PHE A 31 8.22 -11.00 1.86
C PHE A 31 9.13 -9.95 1.24
N ALA A 32 10.15 -10.41 0.51
CA ALA A 32 10.89 -9.59 -0.44
C ALA A 32 11.28 -10.40 -1.67
N PHE A 33 11.30 -9.78 -2.85
CA PHE A 33 11.75 -10.42 -4.09
C PHE A 33 12.40 -9.40 -5.04
N GLY A 34 13.05 -9.89 -6.09
CA GLY A 34 13.76 -9.08 -7.09
C GLY A 34 15.27 -9.07 -6.90
N ASN A 35 15.97 -8.21 -7.65
CA ASN A 35 17.42 -8.18 -7.70
C ASN A 35 17.99 -7.03 -6.85
N ARG A 36 18.60 -7.39 -5.71
CA ARG A 36 19.26 -6.44 -4.80
C ARG A 36 20.43 -5.70 -5.45
N GLN A 37 21.21 -6.35 -6.31
CA GLN A 37 22.39 -5.76 -6.94
C GLN A 37 22.03 -4.69 -7.96
N GLN A 38 20.87 -4.84 -8.61
CA GLN A 38 20.33 -3.86 -9.55
C GLN A 38 19.47 -2.79 -8.86
N GLY A 39 19.39 -2.80 -7.53
CA GLY A 39 18.49 -1.92 -6.78
C GLY A 39 17.01 -2.14 -7.13
N ARG A 40 16.64 -3.31 -7.67
CA ARG A 40 15.27 -3.65 -8.08
C ARG A 40 14.69 -4.69 -7.13
N ARG A 41 14.51 -4.32 -5.87
CA ARG A 41 14.06 -5.25 -4.83
C ARG A 41 12.84 -4.69 -4.13
N PHE A 42 11.73 -5.43 -4.18
CA PHE A 42 10.49 -5.02 -3.55
C PHE A 42 10.24 -5.79 -2.25
N PHE A 43 9.76 -5.09 -1.23
CA PHE A 43 9.41 -5.64 0.07
C PHE A 43 7.92 -5.46 0.34
N PHE A 44 7.22 -6.45 0.85
CA PHE A 44 5.79 -6.29 1.13
C PHE A 44 5.31 -7.09 2.33
N ASP A 45 4.31 -6.53 2.99
CA ASP A 45 3.50 -7.23 3.98
C ASP A 45 2.32 -7.91 3.26
N ALA A 46 1.99 -9.14 3.66
CA ALA A 46 0.85 -9.88 3.14
C ALA A 46 -0.32 -9.77 4.13
N LYS A 47 -1.52 -9.46 3.64
CA LYS A 47 -2.73 -9.36 4.47
C LYS A 47 -3.94 -9.99 3.79
N GLU A 48 -4.92 -10.38 4.59
CA GLU A 48 -6.14 -11.01 4.10
C GLU A 48 -7.38 -10.33 4.68
N LYS A 49 -8.34 -10.02 3.82
CA LYS A 49 -9.71 -9.69 4.24
C LYS A 49 -10.53 -10.97 4.19
N ARG A 50 -10.70 -11.58 5.36
CA ARG A 50 -11.36 -12.90 5.51
C ARG A 50 -12.85 -12.80 5.82
N GLN A 51 -13.31 -11.64 6.29
CA GLN A 51 -14.67 -11.43 6.76
C GLN A 51 -15.10 -9.97 6.55
N PRO A 52 -16.41 -9.68 6.42
CA PRO A 52 -16.91 -8.31 6.39
C PRO A 52 -16.53 -7.54 7.66
N LEU A 53 -16.31 -6.24 7.55
CA LEU A 53 -16.02 -5.40 8.72
C LEU A 53 -17.27 -5.18 9.57
N ASN A 54 -17.23 -5.46 10.87
CA ASN A 54 -18.32 -5.03 11.75
C ASN A 54 -18.32 -3.50 11.86
N MET A 55 -19.25 -2.83 11.15
CA MET A 55 -19.34 -1.37 11.07
C MET A 55 -19.69 -0.71 12.40
N GLN A 56 -20.21 -1.43 13.40
CA GLN A 56 -20.45 -0.88 14.74
C GLN A 56 -19.16 -0.50 15.47
N ASN A 57 -18.02 -1.09 15.06
CA ASN A 57 -16.71 -0.84 15.68
C ASN A 57 -15.94 0.31 15.02
N TRP A 58 -16.50 0.95 14.00
CA TRP A 58 -15.83 1.93 13.17
C TRP A 58 -16.70 3.19 13.04
N PRO A 59 -16.09 4.38 12.90
CA PRO A 59 -16.87 5.58 12.61
C PRO A 59 -17.64 5.42 11.30
N ILE A 60 -18.70 6.22 11.16
CA ILE A 60 -19.45 6.32 9.91
C ILE A 60 -18.45 6.67 8.80
N SER A 61 -18.39 5.80 7.80
CA SER A 61 -17.56 5.97 6.61
C SER A 61 -18.47 6.15 5.40
N THR A 62 -18.08 7.05 4.50
CA THR A 62 -18.71 7.20 3.19
C THR A 62 -18.29 6.08 2.22
N VAL A 63 -17.27 5.29 2.57
CA VAL A 63 -16.81 4.16 1.78
C VAL A 63 -17.69 2.94 2.06
N PRO A 64 -18.21 2.26 1.03
CA PRO A 64 -18.96 1.02 1.22
C PRO A 64 -18.14 -0.05 1.95
N GLN A 65 -18.77 -0.76 2.89
CA GLN A 65 -18.14 -1.77 3.77
C GLN A 65 -17.34 -2.81 2.98
N GLU A 66 -17.84 -3.22 1.82
CA GLU A 66 -17.21 -4.18 0.93
C GLU A 66 -15.86 -3.73 0.37
N HIS A 67 -15.60 -2.44 0.33
CA HIS A 67 -14.36 -1.85 -0.18
C HIS A 67 -13.45 -1.40 0.96
N LEU A 68 -13.95 -1.35 2.19
CA LEU A 68 -13.14 -1.00 3.34
C LEU A 68 -12.18 -2.13 3.75
N PHE A 69 -10.95 -1.73 4.02
CA PHE A 69 -9.92 -2.56 4.63
C PHE A 69 -9.31 -1.85 5.84
N VAL A 70 -9.13 -2.58 6.94
CA VAL A 70 -8.52 -2.05 8.16
C VAL A 70 -7.06 -2.46 8.22
N LEU A 71 -6.17 -1.48 8.20
CA LEU A 71 -4.75 -1.67 8.39
C LEU A 71 -4.32 -1.16 9.78
N ASP A 72 -3.41 -1.87 10.44
CA ASP A 72 -2.77 -1.35 11.65
C ASP A 72 -1.83 -0.20 11.29
N ASP A 73 -1.87 0.90 12.03
CA ASP A 73 -0.95 2.03 11.83
C ASP A 73 0.51 1.58 11.96
N LEU A 74 0.79 0.64 12.87
CA LEU A 74 2.11 0.01 13.00
C LEU A 74 2.52 -0.78 11.74
N ALA A 75 1.59 -1.48 11.08
CA ALA A 75 1.87 -2.19 9.84
C ALA A 75 2.16 -1.20 8.69
N ALA A 76 1.41 -0.09 8.62
CA ALA A 76 1.68 0.99 7.66
C ALA A 76 3.09 1.59 7.87
N ARG A 77 3.48 1.86 9.12
CA ARG A 77 4.82 2.35 9.46
C ARG A 77 5.92 1.34 9.15
N LYS A 78 5.66 0.04 9.33
CA LYS A 78 6.58 -1.02 8.94
C LYS A 78 6.80 -1.05 7.42
N VAL A 79 5.75 -0.85 6.63
CA VAL A 79 5.88 -0.69 5.16
C VAL A 79 6.71 0.55 4.83
N LEU A 80 6.43 1.69 5.47
CA LEU A 80 7.16 2.94 5.28
C LEU A 80 8.66 2.81 5.59
N ALA A 81 9.04 2.00 6.59
CA ALA A 81 10.44 1.77 6.95
C ALA A 81 11.28 1.10 5.82
N TYR A 82 10.63 0.55 4.80
CA TYR A 82 11.25 -0.07 3.62
C TYR A 82 11.03 0.76 2.34
N ALA A 83 10.59 2.02 2.46
CA ALA A 83 10.45 2.92 1.34
C ALA A 83 11.78 3.14 0.59
N PRO A 84 11.74 3.44 -0.73
CA PRO A 84 10.55 3.57 -1.57
C PRO A 84 10.05 2.25 -2.16
N GLN A 85 10.75 1.14 -1.96
CA GLN A 85 10.51 -0.12 -2.67
C GLN A 85 9.65 -1.09 -1.86
N SER A 86 8.54 -0.59 -1.32
CA SER A 86 7.68 -1.38 -0.46
C SER A 86 6.20 -1.17 -0.72
N GLY A 87 5.39 -2.08 -0.19
CA GLY A 87 3.94 -2.00 -0.26
C GLY A 87 3.22 -3.05 0.57
N LEU A 88 1.92 -3.13 0.32
CA LEU A 88 0.98 -4.04 0.95
C LEU A 88 0.30 -4.87 -0.13
N VAL A 89 0.34 -6.19 0.01
CA VAL A 89 -0.42 -7.11 -0.83
C VAL A 89 -1.57 -7.68 0.00
N ILE A 90 -2.79 -7.46 -0.47
CA ILE A 90 -4.01 -7.90 0.23
C ILE A 90 -4.76 -8.88 -0.65
N ARG A 91 -5.19 -10.01 -0.10
CA ARG A 91 -6.20 -10.87 -0.71
C ARG A 91 -7.56 -10.58 -0.08
N ASP A 92 -8.53 -10.17 -0.87
CA ASP A 92 -9.93 -10.10 -0.45
C ASP A 92 -10.61 -11.44 -0.71
N ASN A 93 -10.68 -12.27 0.34
CA ASN A 93 -11.26 -13.62 0.24
C ASN A 93 -12.78 -13.56 -0.03
N LEU A 94 -13.44 -12.43 0.25
CA LEU A 94 -14.87 -12.28 -0.01
C LEU A 94 -15.16 -12.00 -1.48
N ARG A 95 -14.21 -11.41 -2.19
CA ARG A 95 -14.34 -11.00 -3.60
C ARG A 95 -13.42 -11.77 -4.55
N GLN A 96 -12.57 -12.65 -4.02
CA GLN A 96 -11.59 -13.43 -4.80
C GLN A 96 -10.67 -12.52 -5.64
N SER A 97 -10.19 -11.45 -5.02
CA SER A 97 -9.33 -10.45 -5.67
C SER A 97 -8.07 -10.17 -4.86
N TYR A 98 -7.03 -9.72 -5.55
CA TYR A 98 -5.76 -9.31 -4.98
C TYR A 98 -5.59 -7.81 -5.19
N HIS A 99 -5.06 -7.14 -4.19
CA HIS A 99 -4.87 -5.71 -4.18
C HIS A 99 -3.41 -5.39 -3.85
N LEU A 100 -2.83 -4.43 -4.57
CA LEU A 100 -1.53 -3.85 -4.30
C LEU A 100 -1.71 -2.37 -3.96
N LEU A 101 -1.19 -1.99 -2.80
CA LEU A 101 -0.95 -0.61 -2.41
C LEU A 101 0.55 -0.43 -2.21
N THR A 102 1.20 0.34 -3.07
CA THR A 102 2.61 0.70 -2.87
C THR A 102 2.74 1.66 -1.69
N VAL A 103 3.96 1.88 -1.20
CA VAL A 103 4.20 2.84 -0.13
C VAL A 103 3.80 4.27 -0.54
N VAL A 104 3.92 4.61 -1.81
CA VAL A 104 3.45 5.89 -2.37
C VAL A 104 1.93 5.96 -2.30
N ASP A 105 1.24 4.89 -2.70
CA ASP A 105 -0.22 4.81 -2.59
C ASP A 105 -0.67 4.97 -1.14
N LEU A 106 -0.05 4.24 -0.20
CA LEU A 106 -0.39 4.34 1.22
C LEU A 106 -0.16 5.76 1.77
N PHE A 107 0.89 6.45 1.30
CA PHE A 107 1.20 7.80 1.73
C PHE A 107 0.17 8.81 1.21
N LEU A 108 -0.12 8.76 -0.10
CA LEU A 108 -0.92 9.78 -0.79
C LEU A 108 -2.43 9.51 -0.77
N MET A 109 -2.87 8.25 -0.69
CA MET A 109 -4.30 7.95 -0.73
C MET A 109 -5.05 8.59 0.45
N PRO A 110 -6.30 9.06 0.22
CA PRO A 110 -7.24 9.36 1.28
C PRO A 110 -7.43 8.14 2.19
N LYS A 111 -7.40 8.39 3.50
CA LYS A 111 -7.54 7.36 4.54
C LYS A 111 -8.12 7.99 5.78
N GLN A 112 -8.98 7.25 6.47
CA GLN A 112 -9.45 7.66 7.78
C GLN A 112 -8.61 6.98 8.86
N ARG A 113 -8.07 7.76 9.79
CA ARG A 113 -7.29 7.24 10.92
C ARG A 113 -8.16 7.21 12.16
N VAL A 114 -8.14 6.09 12.87
CA VAL A 114 -8.92 5.90 14.09
C VAL A 114 -8.07 5.21 15.14
N ASN A 115 -8.35 5.50 16.41
CA ASN A 115 -7.75 4.80 17.53
C ASN A 115 -8.78 3.81 18.09
N ARG A 116 -8.38 2.55 18.26
CA ARG A 116 -9.21 1.52 18.88
C ARG A 116 -8.69 1.18 20.26
N PRO A 117 -9.52 1.22 21.32
CA PRO A 117 -9.09 0.75 22.63
C PRO A 117 -8.78 -0.74 22.57
N ILE A 118 -7.67 -1.14 23.17
CA ILE A 118 -7.29 -2.53 23.40
C ILE A 118 -6.85 -2.68 24.86
N GLU A 119 -7.02 -3.89 25.38
CA GLU A 119 -6.47 -4.27 26.68
C GLU A 119 -5.22 -5.13 26.42
N ASN A 120 -4.06 -4.63 26.82
CA ASN A 120 -2.78 -5.34 26.74
C ASN A 120 -1.98 -5.02 27.99
N GLU A 121 -2.23 -5.76 29.08
CA GLU A 121 -1.76 -5.52 30.46
C GLU A 121 -2.26 -4.19 31.07
N VAL A 122 -2.42 -3.15 30.25
CA VAL A 122 -3.06 -1.87 30.53
C VAL A 122 -3.93 -1.46 29.34
N GLN A 123 -4.90 -0.57 29.57
CA GLN A 123 -5.70 0.05 28.50
C GLN A 123 -4.80 0.90 27.61
N VAL A 124 -4.69 0.56 26.33
CA VAL A 124 -3.94 1.33 25.34
C VAL A 124 -4.73 1.54 24.06
N MET A 125 -4.37 2.56 23.29
CA MET A 125 -4.98 2.85 22.00
C MET A 125 -4.14 2.25 20.86
N LYS A 126 -4.77 1.44 20.01
CA LYS A 126 -4.16 0.92 18.79
C LYS A 126 -4.63 1.73 17.58
N GLY A 127 -3.70 2.40 16.92
CA GLY A 127 -3.96 3.14 15.69
C GLY A 127 -4.33 2.23 14.52
N LYS A 128 -5.35 2.61 13.77
CA LYS A 128 -5.90 1.90 12.60
C LYS A 128 -6.13 2.86 11.45
N TRP A 129 -5.93 2.40 10.24
CA TRP A 129 -6.29 3.10 9.01
C TRP A 129 -7.43 2.35 8.35
N LEU A 130 -8.48 3.07 7.99
CA LEU A 130 -9.56 2.61 7.13
C LEU A 130 -9.21 3.02 5.70
N LEU A 131 -8.95 2.02 4.86
CA LEU A 131 -8.51 2.17 3.48
C LEU A 131 -9.65 1.78 2.54
N ASP A 132 -9.83 2.52 1.46
CA ASP A 132 -10.70 2.13 0.36
C ASP A 132 -9.90 1.30 -0.66
N LEU A 133 -10.21 0.01 -0.79
CA LEU A 133 -9.53 -0.89 -1.72
C LEU A 133 -9.76 -0.53 -3.20
N ARG A 134 -10.75 0.32 -3.53
CA ARG A 134 -10.90 0.85 -4.89
C ARG A 134 -9.75 1.78 -5.29
N SER A 135 -9.01 2.30 -4.31
CA SER A 135 -7.78 3.10 -4.49
C SER A 135 -6.52 2.26 -4.72
N SER A 136 -6.65 0.93 -4.81
CA SER A 136 -5.53 0.01 -5.02
C SER A 136 -5.48 -0.50 -6.46
N PHE A 137 -4.30 -0.96 -6.89
CA PHE A 137 -4.25 -1.80 -8.08
C PHE A 137 -4.88 -3.16 -7.76
N THR A 138 -5.83 -3.60 -8.59
CA THR A 138 -6.56 -4.85 -8.39
C THR A 138 -6.21 -5.88 -9.47
N SER A 139 -6.07 -7.14 -9.08
CA SER A 139 -5.79 -8.28 -9.96
C SER A 139 -6.61 -9.51 -9.54
N ALA A 140 -6.89 -10.41 -10.49
CA ALA A 140 -7.51 -11.71 -10.21
C ALA A 140 -6.51 -12.73 -9.61
N GLY A 141 -5.21 -12.48 -9.73
CA GLY A 141 -4.14 -13.37 -9.26
C GLY A 141 -2.85 -12.66 -8.87
N LEU A 142 -1.95 -13.41 -8.22
CA LEU A 142 -0.63 -12.92 -7.79
C LEU A 142 0.29 -12.54 -8.95
N ASP A 143 0.11 -13.14 -10.13
CA ASP A 143 0.81 -12.79 -11.36
C ASP A 143 0.62 -11.33 -11.75
N GLY A 144 -0.62 -10.83 -11.72
CA GLY A 144 -0.88 -9.42 -11.98
C GLY A 144 -0.30 -8.50 -10.90
N ILE A 145 -0.26 -8.93 -9.64
CA ILE A 145 0.39 -8.18 -8.55
C ILE A 145 1.90 -8.08 -8.80
N VAL A 146 2.56 -9.19 -9.12
CA VAL A 146 4.00 -9.22 -9.39
C VAL A 146 4.34 -8.40 -10.64
N ALA A 147 3.55 -8.49 -11.70
CA ALA A 147 3.72 -7.66 -12.90
C ALA A 147 3.58 -6.16 -12.59
N ARG A 148 2.62 -5.78 -11.75
CA ARG A 148 2.45 -4.39 -11.31
C ARG A 148 3.62 -3.91 -10.44
N VAL A 149 4.13 -4.76 -9.54
CA VAL A 149 5.33 -4.43 -8.76
C VAL A 149 6.53 -4.20 -9.67
N ASN A 150 6.74 -5.04 -10.67
CA ASN A 150 7.84 -4.85 -11.63
C ASN A 150 7.70 -3.52 -12.39
N THR A 151 6.47 -3.19 -12.82
CA THR A 151 6.17 -1.88 -13.44
C THR A 151 6.49 -0.71 -12.50
N TYR A 152 6.09 -0.82 -11.23
CA TYR A 152 6.40 0.20 -10.21
C TYR A 152 7.91 0.39 -10.03
N LEU A 153 8.67 -0.71 -9.97
CA LEU A 153 10.13 -0.66 -9.88
C LEU A 153 10.76 -0.02 -11.14
N ASP A 154 10.24 -0.33 -12.34
CA ASP A 154 10.73 0.23 -13.60
C ASP A 154 10.38 1.72 -13.75
N GLN A 155 9.29 2.18 -13.11
CA GLN A 155 8.82 3.56 -13.14
C GLN A 155 9.32 4.42 -11.96
N HIS A 156 10.22 3.90 -11.12
CA HIS A 156 10.68 4.57 -9.90
C HIS A 156 11.02 6.05 -10.10
N ASP A 157 11.93 6.36 -11.04
CA ASP A 157 12.36 7.74 -11.25
C ASP A 157 11.24 8.63 -11.79
N ALA A 158 10.35 8.06 -12.59
CA ALA A 158 9.21 8.78 -13.12
C ALA A 158 8.26 9.17 -11.98
N ILE A 159 7.92 8.22 -11.11
CA ILE A 159 6.98 8.41 -9.99
C ILE A 159 7.50 9.43 -8.99
N PHE A 160 8.76 9.31 -8.56
CA PHE A 160 9.27 10.10 -7.44
C PHE A 160 9.86 11.46 -7.84
N PHE A 161 10.34 11.62 -9.07
CA PHE A 161 11.15 12.78 -9.44
C PHE A 161 10.73 13.50 -10.72
N LYS A 162 9.89 12.89 -11.58
CA LYS A 162 9.51 13.49 -12.87
C LYS A 162 8.02 13.79 -12.99
N GLN A 163 7.16 13.01 -12.33
CA GLN A 163 5.73 13.23 -12.35
C GLN A 163 5.40 14.47 -11.52
N LEU A 164 4.90 15.52 -12.20
CA LEU A 164 4.54 16.79 -11.58
C LEU A 164 3.06 16.83 -11.15
N ALA A 165 2.18 16.15 -11.87
CA ALA A 165 0.76 16.04 -11.53
C ALA A 165 0.55 15.13 -10.30
N CYS A 166 -0.62 15.23 -9.65
CA CYS A 166 -0.98 14.31 -8.57
C CYS A 166 -0.77 12.85 -8.98
N TYR A 167 -0.18 12.07 -8.10
CA TYR A 167 0.09 10.65 -8.34
C TYR A 167 -1.10 9.79 -7.93
N GLY A 168 -1.41 8.80 -8.77
CA GLY A 168 -2.51 7.87 -8.56
C GLY A 168 -3.89 8.45 -8.90
N HIS A 169 -4.89 7.58 -8.77
CA HIS A 169 -6.30 7.95 -8.82
C HIS A 169 -6.97 7.25 -7.65
N TYR A 170 -7.38 8.02 -6.65
CA TYR A 170 -7.92 7.45 -5.42
C TYR A 170 -9.43 7.63 -5.34
N ALA A 171 -10.12 6.59 -4.88
CA ALA A 171 -11.57 6.56 -4.84
C ALA A 171 -12.11 7.63 -3.88
N GLY A 172 -13.06 8.42 -4.38
CA GLY A 172 -13.67 9.53 -3.64
C GLY A 172 -12.76 10.77 -3.50
N GLU A 173 -11.59 10.79 -4.14
CA GLU A 173 -10.75 11.98 -4.22
C GLU A 173 -11.19 12.87 -5.38
N GLU A 174 -11.31 14.17 -5.10
CA GLU A 174 -11.49 15.20 -6.11
C GLU A 174 -10.18 15.98 -6.26
N VAL A 175 -9.55 15.90 -7.45
CA VAL A 175 -8.39 16.69 -7.80
C VAL A 175 -8.86 17.88 -8.65
N HIS A 176 -8.80 19.09 -8.09
CA HIS A 176 -9.24 20.29 -8.76
C HIS A 176 -8.09 20.97 -9.52
N ASP A 177 -8.36 21.40 -10.76
CA ASP A 177 -7.46 22.29 -11.48
C ASP A 177 -7.63 23.73 -10.93
N GLN A 178 -6.67 24.18 -10.13
CA GLN A 178 -6.68 25.51 -9.52
C GLN A 178 -5.31 26.17 -9.56
N GLY A 179 -5.30 27.50 -9.38
CA GLY A 179 -4.09 28.32 -9.38
C GLY A 179 -3.85 29.06 -10.70
N THR A 180 -2.72 29.76 -10.77
CA THR A 180 -2.29 30.51 -11.96
C THR A 180 -1.22 29.71 -12.72
N ILE A 181 -1.25 29.77 -14.05
CA ILE A 181 -0.23 29.14 -14.89
C ILE A 181 1.13 29.79 -14.58
N ARG A 182 2.04 29.01 -14.02
CA ARG A 182 3.41 29.47 -13.75
C ARG A 182 4.27 29.38 -15.00
N ARG A 183 5.11 30.39 -15.21
CA ARG A 183 6.04 30.47 -16.34
C ARG A 183 7.42 29.94 -15.92
N PRO A 184 8.20 29.29 -16.82
CA PRO A 184 9.48 28.69 -16.49
C PRO A 184 10.48 29.61 -15.77
N GLY A 185 10.50 30.90 -16.11
CA GLY A 185 11.39 31.89 -15.48
C GLY A 185 11.13 32.17 -14.00
N HIS A 186 10.03 31.66 -13.42
CA HIS A 186 9.73 31.79 -11.99
C HIS A 186 10.14 30.54 -11.18
N TRP A 187 10.57 29.47 -11.84
CA TRP A 187 10.83 28.17 -11.21
C TRP A 187 12.02 28.20 -10.23
N GLU A 188 13.10 28.90 -10.58
CA GLU A 188 14.26 29.07 -9.68
C GLU A 188 13.90 29.86 -8.42
N ILE A 189 13.06 30.89 -8.56
CA ILE A 189 12.56 31.70 -7.43
C ILE A 189 11.71 30.82 -6.51
N ASP A 190 10.82 29.99 -7.07
CA ASP A 190 9.93 29.12 -6.31
C ASP A 190 10.67 28.00 -5.58
N ILE A 191 11.68 27.39 -6.20
CA ILE A 191 12.53 26.38 -5.53
C ILE A 191 13.31 27.04 -4.38
N SER A 192 13.85 28.24 -4.60
CA SER A 192 14.61 28.94 -3.56
C SER A 192 13.75 29.38 -2.38
N ALA A 193 12.46 29.63 -2.60
CA ALA A 193 11.52 30.06 -1.56
C ALA A 193 10.93 28.90 -0.74
N THR A 194 11.14 27.65 -1.16
CA THR A 194 10.56 26.45 -0.52
C THR A 194 11.61 25.52 0.11
N ARG A 195 12.89 25.92 0.08
CA ARG A 195 14.01 25.26 0.76
C ARG A 195 14.57 26.18 1.85
#